data_AF-A0A972Q2B5-F1
#
_entry.id   AF-A0A972Q2B5-F1
#
_cell.length_a   1.000
_cell.length_b   1.000
_cell.length_c   1.000
_cell.angle_alpha   90.00
_cell.angle_beta   90.00
_cell.angle_gamma   90.00
#
_symmetry.space_group_name_H-M   'P 1'
#
loop_
_entity.id
_entity.type
_entity.pdbx_description
1 polymer ?
#
loop_
_entity_poly.entity_id
_entity_poly.type
_entity_poly.pdbx_seq_one_letter_code
_entity_poly.pdbx_strand_id
1 'polypeptide(L)'
;MANGQSVVPGMILLIGSGESTGSSGRAFEALVKRLGIAHRISVLETPAGFELNSERVAGRVAEYLEKRLQNYKPKVVTIPARHRNFPYSTEDEKLAKKVAESNILFLGPGSPSYAVRHLKNSLVWRTLQARHRSGAYLAFASAAALAVGRCAIPVYEIFKAGDDPHWIPGLDLLGPYGLSLTIIPHWNNAEGGSGLDTSRCFIGKPRFDFLFSQLQEDTTVIGLEEHTSMIMDFKRACSKVFGKGAVHVLTKVGGEHIFRSGETFPFSMLGRFFLPEDLNFGIAEDIFRLLQEDQDETVSSPDEGAPDLVRQLVEKRNRARAEKDWAAADYLRVEITRLGWQVVDTAHGSEVKPLKAD
;
A
#
# COMPACT_ATOMS: atom_id res chain seq x y z
N MET A 1 3.42 8.11 -29.24
CA MET A 1 3.70 6.67 -29.11
C MET A 1 3.44 6.32 -27.65
N ALA A 2 2.36 5.58 -27.38
CA ALA A 2 2.04 5.13 -26.03
C ALA A 2 3.17 4.20 -25.58
N ASN A 3 3.90 4.57 -24.53
CA ASN A 3 4.94 3.72 -23.97
C ASN A 3 4.24 2.44 -23.47
N GLY A 4 4.42 1.34 -24.19
CA GLY A 4 3.78 0.04 -23.94
C GLY A 4 4.30 -0.64 -22.66
N GLN A 5 4.12 0.01 -21.52
CA GLN A 5 4.35 -0.60 -20.22
C GLN A 5 3.17 -1.51 -19.88
N SER A 6 3.46 -2.77 -19.56
CA SER A 6 2.45 -3.74 -19.18
C SER A 6 1.91 -3.48 -17.78
N VAL A 7 0.62 -3.73 -17.57
CA VAL A 7 0.01 -3.68 -16.24
C VAL A 7 0.47 -4.87 -15.42
N VAL A 8 1.17 -4.62 -14.32
CA VAL A 8 1.67 -5.65 -13.40
C VAL A 8 1.21 -5.28 -11.99
N PRO A 9 -0.05 -5.56 -11.62
CA PRO A 9 -0.56 -5.16 -10.32
C PRO A 9 0.18 -5.84 -9.18
N GLY A 10 0.51 -5.06 -8.15
CA GLY A 10 0.98 -5.58 -6.89
C GLY A 10 -0.08 -6.42 -6.17
N MET A 11 0.30 -7.04 -5.06
CA MET A 11 -0.67 -7.74 -4.22
C MET A 11 -1.45 -6.76 -3.34
N ILE A 12 -2.70 -7.10 -3.06
CA ILE A 12 -3.53 -6.34 -2.11
C ILE A 12 -3.79 -7.21 -0.88
N LEU A 13 -3.45 -6.67 0.29
CA LEU A 13 -3.79 -7.24 1.59
C LEU A 13 -5.00 -6.51 2.18
N LEU A 14 -6.08 -7.24 2.45
CA LEU A 14 -7.26 -6.74 3.15
C LEU A 14 -7.30 -7.34 4.56
N ILE A 15 -7.49 -6.50 5.58
CA ILE A 15 -7.43 -6.89 7.00
C ILE A 15 -8.74 -6.49 7.69
N GLY A 16 -9.40 -7.47 8.31
CA GLY A 16 -10.65 -7.25 9.04
C GLY A 16 -10.46 -6.42 10.30
N SER A 17 -9.45 -6.75 11.13
CA SER A 17 -9.00 -5.93 12.26
C SER A 17 -7.63 -6.38 12.77
N GLY A 18 -7.01 -5.58 13.63
CA GLY A 18 -5.79 -5.96 14.34
C GLY A 18 -4.58 -6.01 13.42
N GLU A 19 -4.43 -5.01 12.57
CA GLU A 19 -3.27 -4.73 11.71
C GLU A 19 -1.94 -4.82 12.48
N SER A 20 -1.96 -4.45 13.77
CA SER A 20 -0.80 -4.47 14.67
C SER A 20 -0.72 -5.72 15.56
N THR A 21 -1.41 -6.81 15.19
CA THR A 21 -1.38 -8.08 15.95
C THR A 21 -0.50 -9.14 15.27
N GLY A 22 -0.14 -10.21 15.99
CA GLY A 22 0.73 -11.25 15.45
C GLY A 22 0.16 -12.06 14.26
N SER A 23 -1.17 -12.12 14.10
CA SER A 23 -1.80 -12.77 12.94
C SER A 23 -1.60 -11.95 11.67
N SER A 24 -1.87 -10.64 11.71
CA SER A 24 -1.64 -9.72 10.60
C SER A 24 -0.17 -9.61 10.23
N GLY A 25 0.74 -9.70 11.21
CA GLY A 25 2.18 -9.72 10.98
C GLY A 25 2.65 -10.83 10.03
N ARG A 26 2.02 -12.02 10.07
CA ARG A 26 2.32 -13.10 9.11
C ARG A 26 1.91 -12.76 7.67
N ALA A 27 0.83 -12.01 7.49
CA ALA A 27 0.39 -11.56 6.18
C ALA A 27 1.35 -10.49 5.62
N PHE A 28 1.80 -9.54 6.45
CA PHE A 28 2.83 -8.57 6.06
C PHE A 28 4.16 -9.25 5.72
N GLU A 29 4.62 -10.23 6.50
CA GLU A 29 5.81 -11.01 6.15
C GLU A 29 5.65 -11.74 4.82
N ALA A 30 4.46 -12.28 4.52
CA ALA A 30 4.18 -12.93 3.24
C ALA A 30 4.26 -11.95 2.06
N LEU A 31 3.79 -10.70 2.23
CA LEU A 31 3.95 -9.64 1.24
C LEU A 31 5.43 -9.28 1.03
N VAL A 32 6.13 -8.95 2.11
CA VAL A 32 7.53 -8.50 2.12
C VAL A 32 8.46 -9.55 1.50
N LYS A 33 8.30 -10.82 1.88
CA LYS A 33 9.07 -11.94 1.33
C LYS A 33 8.88 -12.10 -0.18
N ARG A 34 7.70 -11.77 -0.71
CA ARG A 34 7.40 -11.86 -2.15
C ARG A 34 7.91 -10.66 -2.94
N LEU A 35 8.05 -9.50 -2.31
CA LEU A 35 8.45 -8.27 -2.98
C LEU A 35 9.94 -8.29 -3.37
N GLY A 36 10.80 -8.90 -2.56
CA GLY A 36 12.20 -9.22 -2.91
C GLY A 36 13.16 -8.03 -3.09
N ILE A 37 12.69 -6.79 -2.94
CA ILE A 37 13.47 -5.54 -3.05
C ILE A 37 13.53 -4.83 -1.70
N ALA A 38 14.37 -3.79 -1.56
CA ALA A 38 14.39 -2.94 -0.36
C ALA A 38 12.98 -2.36 -0.09
N HIS A 39 12.49 -2.51 1.15
CA HIS A 39 11.08 -2.26 1.47
C HIS A 39 10.86 -0.84 1.98
N ARG A 40 10.46 0.10 1.11
CA ARG A 40 9.85 1.34 1.56
C ARG A 40 8.36 1.13 1.81
N ILE A 41 7.98 1.19 3.07
CA ILE A 41 6.59 1.01 3.52
C ILE A 41 6.07 2.37 3.97
N SER A 42 5.00 2.83 3.33
CA SER A 42 4.40 4.13 3.65
C SER A 42 3.03 3.94 4.28
N VAL A 43 2.83 4.54 5.46
CA VAL A 43 1.57 4.53 6.22
C VAL A 43 0.88 5.87 6.01
N LEU A 44 -0.24 5.87 5.30
CA LEU A 44 -1.02 7.10 5.05
C LEU A 44 -1.96 7.36 6.22
N GLU A 45 -2.01 8.62 6.68
CA GLU A 45 -2.89 8.98 7.79
C GLU A 45 -4.33 9.25 7.35
N THR A 46 -4.62 9.32 6.05
CA THR A 46 -5.89 9.81 5.51
C THR A 46 -7.15 9.24 6.18
N PRO A 47 -7.29 7.92 6.44
CA PRO A 47 -8.50 7.41 7.07
C PRO A 47 -8.77 8.01 8.46
N ALA A 48 -7.72 8.30 9.23
CA ALA A 48 -7.77 8.92 10.55
C ALA A 48 -7.49 10.44 10.51
N GLY A 49 -7.43 11.06 9.33
CA GLY A 49 -7.02 12.45 9.16
C GLY A 49 -7.93 13.49 9.83
N PHE A 50 -9.14 13.08 10.25
CA PHE A 50 -10.06 13.90 11.05
C PHE A 50 -9.69 13.92 12.55
N GLU A 51 -8.91 12.95 13.03
CA GLU A 51 -8.47 12.88 14.41
C GLU A 51 -7.34 13.87 14.68
N LEU A 52 -7.42 14.58 15.81
CA LEU A 52 -6.34 15.49 16.25
C LEU A 52 -5.01 14.75 16.47
N ASN A 53 -5.08 13.45 16.74
CA ASN A 53 -3.95 12.54 16.94
C ASN A 53 -3.67 11.64 15.73
N SER A 54 -4.09 12.02 14.51
CA SER A 54 -3.87 11.30 13.25
C SER A 54 -2.41 10.81 13.09
N GLU A 55 -1.45 11.68 13.38
CA GLU A 55 -0.01 11.36 13.34
C GLU A 55 0.34 10.15 14.24
N ARG A 56 -0.21 10.13 15.45
CA ARG A 56 0.01 9.06 16.41
C ARG A 56 -0.69 7.76 16.00
N VAL A 57 -1.85 7.84 15.36
CA VAL A 57 -2.56 6.66 14.83
C VAL A 57 -1.69 5.96 13.78
N ALA A 58 -1.22 6.70 12.79
CA ALA A 58 -0.32 6.17 11.77
C ALA A 58 1.05 5.77 12.34
N GLY A 59 1.61 6.58 13.24
CA GLY A 59 2.89 6.33 13.89
C GLY A 59 2.93 4.99 14.63
N ARG A 60 1.86 4.62 15.35
CA ARG A 60 1.76 3.30 16.01
C ARG A 60 1.80 2.13 15.03
N VAL A 61 1.15 2.27 13.87
CA VAL A 61 1.23 1.24 12.82
C VAL A 61 2.63 1.19 12.22
N ALA A 62 3.24 2.35 11.97
CA ALA A 62 4.60 2.43 11.47
C ALA A 62 5.61 1.76 12.41
N GLU A 63 5.58 2.08 13.70
CA GLU A 63 6.39 1.46 14.75
C GLU A 63 6.19 -0.06 14.81
N TYR A 64 4.94 -0.51 14.72
CA TYR A 64 4.63 -1.93 14.68
C TYR A 64 5.26 -2.61 13.46
N LEU A 65 5.11 -2.05 12.26
CA LEU A 65 5.64 -2.63 11.01
C LEU A 65 7.16 -2.66 11.02
N GLU A 66 7.81 -1.59 11.50
CA GLU A 66 9.26 -1.50 11.65
C GLU A 66 9.78 -2.63 12.56
N LYS A 67 9.16 -2.80 13.74
CA LYS A 67 9.52 -3.86 14.68
C LYS A 67 9.20 -5.25 14.15
N ARG A 68 8.02 -5.44 13.56
CA ARG A 68 7.54 -6.75 13.09
C ARG A 68 8.41 -7.26 11.94
N LEU A 69 8.81 -6.36 11.05
CA LEU A 69 9.53 -6.68 9.82
C LEU A 69 11.04 -6.38 9.93
N GLN A 70 11.57 -6.13 11.13
CA GLN A 70 12.97 -5.76 11.37
C GLN A 70 14.01 -6.67 10.66
N ASN A 71 13.70 -7.97 10.51
CA ASN A 71 14.58 -8.93 9.83
C ASN A 71 14.74 -8.64 8.32
N TYR A 72 13.82 -7.88 7.74
CA TYR A 72 13.81 -7.43 6.36
C TYR A 72 14.33 -5.99 6.21
N LYS A 73 14.71 -5.34 7.32
CA LYS A 73 15.24 -3.96 7.36
C LYS A 73 14.40 -2.97 6.54
N PRO A 74 13.08 -2.87 6.80
CA PRO A 74 12.23 -1.94 6.07
C PRO A 74 12.63 -0.49 6.37
N LYS A 75 12.26 0.42 5.48
CA LYS A 75 12.17 1.85 5.78
C LYS A 75 10.70 2.20 5.89
N VAL A 76 10.19 2.28 7.11
CA VAL A 76 8.79 2.66 7.35
C VAL A 76 8.67 4.17 7.54
N VAL A 77 7.76 4.81 6.81
CA VAL A 77 7.51 6.25 6.89
C VAL A 77 6.02 6.54 6.97
N THR A 78 5.64 7.63 7.61
CA THR A 78 4.26 8.15 7.59
C THR A 78 4.09 9.20 6.49
N ILE A 79 2.92 9.22 5.86
CA ILE A 79 2.52 10.23 4.88
C ILE A 79 1.25 10.92 5.41
N PRO A 80 1.35 12.17 5.88
CA PRO A 80 0.23 12.88 6.50
C PRO A 80 -1.06 12.88 5.67
N ALA A 81 -1.02 13.40 4.44
CA ALA A 81 -2.12 13.36 3.44
C ALA A 81 -3.54 13.29 4.04
N ARG A 82 -3.88 14.19 4.97
CA ARG A 82 -4.97 14.02 5.95
C ARG A 82 -6.34 14.38 5.39
N HIS A 83 -6.40 15.32 4.47
CA HIS A 83 -7.64 15.85 3.90
C HIS A 83 -7.34 16.48 2.55
N ARG A 84 -8.36 17.01 1.87
CA ARG A 84 -8.20 17.63 0.55
C ARG A 84 -7.87 19.13 0.60
N ASN A 85 -8.48 19.87 1.51
CA ASN A 85 -8.57 21.34 1.38
C ASN A 85 -7.75 22.15 2.41
N PHE A 86 -6.94 21.50 3.23
CA PHE A 86 -6.14 22.13 4.29
C PHE A 86 -4.66 21.69 4.19
N PRO A 87 -3.74 22.15 5.06
CA PRO A 87 -2.32 21.70 5.06
C PRO A 87 -2.17 20.21 5.29
N TYR A 88 -1.26 19.53 4.57
CA TYR A 88 -1.26 18.06 4.38
C TYR A 88 -2.35 17.59 3.42
N SER A 89 -2.51 18.31 2.30
CA SER A 89 -3.51 18.03 1.28
C SER A 89 -3.25 16.69 0.57
N THR A 90 -4.30 15.95 0.23
CA THR A 90 -4.23 14.80 -0.69
C THR A 90 -4.00 15.21 -2.15
N GLU A 91 -3.99 16.51 -2.45
CA GLU A 91 -3.58 17.10 -3.73
C GLU A 91 -2.13 17.64 -3.69
N ASP A 92 -1.42 17.52 -2.56
CA ASP A 92 -0.02 17.98 -2.44
C ASP A 92 0.93 17.07 -3.23
N GLU A 93 1.59 17.63 -4.24
CA GLU A 93 2.56 16.94 -5.11
C GLU A 93 3.72 16.33 -4.32
N LYS A 94 4.18 16.97 -3.24
CA LYS A 94 5.28 16.43 -2.41
C LYS A 94 4.84 15.19 -1.66
N LEU A 95 3.59 15.14 -1.23
CA LEU A 95 3.02 13.96 -0.58
C LEU A 95 2.73 12.85 -1.61
N ALA A 96 2.28 13.22 -2.79
CA ALA A 96 2.12 12.29 -3.91
C ALA A 96 3.47 11.68 -4.34
N LYS A 97 4.57 12.45 -4.37
CA LYS A 97 5.92 11.92 -4.63
C LYS A 97 6.33 10.87 -3.58
N LYS A 98 6.02 11.09 -2.29
CA LYS A 98 6.27 10.06 -1.26
C LYS A 98 5.47 8.77 -1.51
N VAL A 99 4.24 8.88 -2.02
CA VAL A 99 3.44 7.72 -2.44
C VAL A 99 4.08 7.02 -3.64
N ALA A 100 4.56 7.79 -4.63
CA ALA A 100 5.26 7.30 -5.81
C ALA A 100 6.49 6.46 -5.46
N GLU A 101 7.27 6.92 -4.48
CA GLU A 101 8.49 6.27 -4.00
C GLU A 101 8.24 4.97 -3.19
N SER A 102 6.99 4.62 -2.90
CA SER A 102 6.65 3.51 -2.00
C SER A 102 6.59 2.16 -2.72
N ASN A 103 6.98 1.10 -2.01
CA ASN A 103 6.84 -0.29 -2.48
C ASN A 103 5.65 -0.99 -1.82
N ILE A 104 5.32 -0.62 -0.58
CA ILE A 104 4.10 -1.05 0.12
C ILE A 104 3.40 0.20 0.66
N LEU A 105 2.12 0.35 0.36
CA LEU A 105 1.28 1.44 0.86
C LEU A 105 0.23 0.87 1.81
N PHE A 106 0.18 1.39 3.03
CA PHE A 106 -0.78 0.99 4.05
C PHE A 106 -1.75 2.12 4.37
N LEU A 107 -3.05 1.80 4.41
CA LEU A 107 -4.11 2.63 4.95
C LEU A 107 -4.90 1.80 5.96
N GLY A 108 -5.22 2.36 7.13
CA GLY A 108 -5.79 1.58 8.23
C GLY A 108 -7.03 2.21 8.88
N PRO A 109 -7.06 2.24 10.23
CA PRO A 109 -8.25 2.63 10.99
C PRO A 109 -8.60 4.10 10.80
N GLY A 110 -9.87 4.43 11.06
CA GLY A 110 -10.41 5.78 10.97
C GLY A 110 -11.87 5.77 10.50
N SER A 111 -12.24 6.72 9.64
CA SER A 111 -13.59 6.82 9.08
C SER A 111 -13.61 6.42 7.59
N PRO A 112 -14.47 5.49 7.18
CA PRO A 112 -14.58 5.09 5.77
C PRO A 112 -15.08 6.22 4.87
N SER A 113 -16.13 6.93 5.29
CA SER A 113 -16.70 8.06 4.54
C SER A 113 -15.71 9.21 4.40
N TYR A 114 -14.93 9.46 5.45
CA TYR A 114 -13.84 10.43 5.43
C TYR A 114 -12.74 10.03 4.44
N ALA A 115 -12.28 8.78 4.48
CA ALA A 115 -11.28 8.26 3.55
C ALA A 115 -11.76 8.40 2.10
N VAL A 116 -12.99 7.99 1.78
CA VAL A 116 -13.60 8.17 0.46
C VAL A 116 -13.58 9.64 0.03
N ARG A 117 -14.09 10.54 0.88
CA ARG A 117 -14.20 11.98 0.55
C ARG A 117 -12.86 12.62 0.23
N HIS A 118 -11.80 12.24 0.93
CA HIS A 118 -10.49 12.87 0.81
C HIS A 118 -9.55 12.18 -0.18
N LEU A 119 -9.79 10.91 -0.51
CA LEU A 119 -9.00 10.18 -1.52
C LEU A 119 -9.65 10.20 -2.90
N LYS A 120 -10.98 10.20 -3.01
CA LYS A 120 -11.64 10.06 -4.32
C LYS A 120 -11.15 11.11 -5.31
N ASN A 121 -10.56 10.65 -6.41
CA ASN A 121 -9.96 11.45 -7.48
C ASN A 121 -8.78 12.36 -7.07
N SER A 122 -8.22 12.22 -5.86
CA SER A 122 -7.10 13.05 -5.44
C SER A 122 -5.81 12.63 -6.11
N LEU A 123 -4.83 13.55 -6.17
CA LEU A 123 -3.50 13.25 -6.67
C LEU A 123 -2.88 12.04 -5.93
N VAL A 124 -2.93 12.03 -4.59
CA VAL A 124 -2.44 10.91 -3.76
C VAL A 124 -3.11 9.58 -4.14
N TRP A 125 -4.43 9.56 -4.35
CA TRP A 125 -5.14 8.34 -4.72
C TRP A 125 -4.79 7.85 -6.13
N ARG A 126 -4.76 8.77 -7.10
CA ARG A 126 -4.38 8.44 -8.47
C ARG A 126 -2.94 7.90 -8.53
N THR A 127 -2.01 8.50 -7.79
CA THR A 127 -0.63 7.99 -7.66
C THR A 127 -0.59 6.61 -7.01
N LEU A 128 -1.38 6.36 -5.97
CA LEU A 128 -1.49 5.03 -5.35
C LEU A 128 -1.99 3.98 -6.36
N GLN A 129 -3.02 4.29 -7.13
CA GLN A 129 -3.56 3.38 -8.15
C GLN A 129 -2.51 3.09 -9.25
N ALA A 130 -1.79 4.10 -9.71
CA ALA A 130 -0.73 3.95 -10.69
C ALA A 130 0.41 3.08 -10.14
N ARG A 131 0.86 3.36 -8.91
CA ARG A 131 1.87 2.54 -8.22
C ARG A 131 1.46 1.10 -8.07
N HIS A 132 0.21 0.84 -7.70
CA HIS A 132 -0.31 -0.51 -7.61
C HIS A 132 -0.23 -1.23 -8.96
N ARG A 133 -0.67 -0.60 -10.04
CA ARG A 133 -0.61 -1.15 -11.40
C ARG A 133 0.81 -1.35 -11.93
N SER A 134 1.78 -0.62 -11.37
CA SER A 134 3.21 -0.76 -11.64
C SER A 134 3.94 -1.67 -10.62
N GLY A 135 3.21 -2.41 -9.77
CA GLY A 135 3.76 -3.47 -8.93
C GLY A 135 3.90 -3.15 -7.44
N ALA A 136 3.57 -1.94 -6.99
CA ALA A 136 3.54 -1.64 -5.56
C ALA A 136 2.42 -2.41 -4.86
N TYR A 137 2.69 -2.93 -3.66
CA TYR A 137 1.70 -3.68 -2.89
C TYR A 137 0.85 -2.72 -2.07
N LEU A 138 -0.42 -3.06 -1.88
CA LEU A 138 -1.33 -2.26 -1.05
C LEU A 138 -1.78 -3.08 0.16
N ALA A 139 -2.01 -2.42 1.28
CA ALA A 139 -2.58 -3.01 2.47
C ALA A 139 -3.65 -2.09 3.05
N PHE A 140 -4.85 -2.62 3.24
CA PHE A 140 -6.00 -1.90 3.77
C PHE A 140 -6.55 -2.61 5.00
N ALA A 141 -6.72 -1.89 6.09
CA ALA A 141 -7.31 -2.41 7.32
C ALA A 141 -8.54 -1.60 7.74
N SER A 142 -9.52 -2.27 8.37
CA SER A 142 -10.67 -1.63 9.00
C SER A 142 -11.33 -0.60 8.06
N ALA A 143 -11.48 0.65 8.47
CA ALA A 143 -12.12 1.72 7.71
C ALA A 143 -11.62 1.87 6.26
N ALA A 144 -10.31 1.76 6.04
CA ALA A 144 -9.76 1.83 4.69
C ALA A 144 -10.14 0.62 3.82
N ALA A 145 -10.22 -0.58 4.40
CA ALA A 145 -10.66 -1.78 3.69
C ALA A 145 -12.10 -1.63 3.19
N LEU A 146 -12.97 -1.04 4.00
CA LEU A 146 -14.34 -0.72 3.62
C LEU A 146 -14.40 0.38 2.54
N ALA A 147 -13.60 1.43 2.68
CA ALA A 147 -13.57 2.57 1.76
C ALA A 147 -13.13 2.21 0.33
N VAL A 148 -12.24 1.23 0.16
CA VAL A 148 -11.73 0.84 -1.18
C VAL A 148 -12.69 -0.03 -2.00
N GLY A 149 -13.79 -0.48 -1.41
CA GLY A 149 -14.84 -1.21 -2.12
C GLY A 149 -15.60 -0.37 -3.14
N ARG A 150 -16.49 -1.03 -3.89
CA ARG A 150 -17.44 -0.42 -4.82
C ARG A 150 -18.43 0.49 -4.08
N CYS A 151 -18.98 -0.02 -3.00
CA CYS A 151 -19.80 0.71 -2.04
C CYS A 151 -19.16 0.65 -0.66
N ALA A 152 -19.29 1.73 0.11
CA ALA A 152 -18.82 1.83 1.49
C ALA A 152 -19.99 2.18 2.42
N ILE A 153 -19.92 1.70 3.66
CA ILE A 153 -20.86 2.04 4.74
C ILE A 153 -20.31 3.27 5.48
N PRO A 154 -21.07 4.37 5.61
CA PRO A 154 -20.70 5.50 6.44
C PRO A 154 -20.98 5.14 7.92
N VAL A 155 -20.06 4.35 8.49
CA VAL A 155 -20.25 3.68 9.79
C VAL A 155 -20.52 4.68 10.91
N TYR A 156 -19.82 5.81 10.98
CA TYR A 156 -20.02 6.77 12.06
C TYR A 156 -21.35 7.51 11.93
N GLU A 157 -21.75 7.82 10.71
CA GLU A 157 -23.02 8.45 10.40
C GLU A 157 -24.18 7.53 10.86
N ILE A 158 -24.13 6.25 10.52
CA ILE A 158 -25.17 5.28 10.90
C ILE A 158 -25.09 4.90 12.40
N PHE A 159 -23.90 4.55 12.89
CA PHE A 159 -23.73 3.98 14.24
C PHE A 159 -23.66 5.05 15.34
N LYS A 160 -23.11 6.23 15.06
CA LYS A 160 -22.90 7.30 16.06
C LYS A 160 -23.87 8.47 15.90
N ALA A 161 -24.11 8.93 14.68
CA ALA A 161 -25.01 10.07 14.43
C ALA A 161 -26.49 9.64 14.32
N GLY A 162 -26.76 8.38 13.97
CA GLY A 162 -28.09 7.80 13.94
C GLY A 162 -28.79 7.89 12.57
N ASP A 163 -28.03 8.06 11.50
CA ASP A 163 -28.57 8.06 10.13
C ASP A 163 -29.18 6.69 9.77
N ASP A 164 -30.18 6.72 8.88
CA ASP A 164 -30.74 5.49 8.31
C ASP A 164 -29.66 4.69 7.55
N PRO A 165 -29.74 3.35 7.53
CA PRO A 165 -28.75 2.54 6.82
C PRO A 165 -28.73 2.86 5.32
N HIS A 166 -27.57 3.33 4.82
CA HIS A 166 -27.38 3.61 3.41
C HIS A 166 -25.97 3.28 2.93
N TRP A 167 -25.81 3.13 1.61
CA TRP A 167 -24.51 3.02 0.95
C TRP A 167 -24.06 4.39 0.46
N ILE A 168 -22.75 4.65 0.54
CA ILE A 168 -22.09 5.67 -0.27
C ILE A 168 -21.24 5.01 -1.36
N PRO A 169 -20.99 5.67 -2.51
CA PRO A 169 -20.00 5.18 -3.46
C PRO A 169 -18.63 5.10 -2.81
N GLY A 170 -17.96 3.95 -2.90
CA GLY A 170 -16.59 3.78 -2.41
C GLY A 170 -15.56 4.31 -3.41
N LEU A 171 -14.29 3.97 -3.18
CA LEU A 171 -13.18 4.32 -4.07
C LEU A 171 -13.06 3.39 -5.28
N ASP A 172 -13.78 2.25 -5.26
CA ASP A 172 -13.88 1.29 -6.36
C ASP A 172 -12.51 0.87 -6.92
N LEU A 173 -11.60 0.49 -6.02
CA LEU A 173 -10.23 0.13 -6.38
C LEU A 173 -10.17 -1.08 -7.33
N LEU A 174 -11.14 -1.98 -7.20
CA LEU A 174 -11.16 -3.27 -7.89
C LEU A 174 -12.02 -3.29 -9.16
N GLY A 175 -12.88 -2.29 -9.37
CA GLY A 175 -13.69 -2.13 -10.58
C GLY A 175 -12.88 -2.15 -11.88
N PRO A 176 -11.70 -1.48 -11.97
CA PRO A 176 -10.82 -1.57 -13.14
C PRO A 176 -10.31 -2.97 -13.50
N TYR A 177 -10.42 -3.94 -12.59
CA TYR A 177 -10.07 -5.35 -12.82
C TYR A 177 -11.30 -6.25 -13.08
N GLY A 178 -12.48 -5.64 -13.28
CA GLY A 178 -13.74 -6.34 -13.49
C GLY A 178 -14.41 -6.87 -12.23
N LEU A 179 -13.89 -6.53 -11.05
CA LEU A 179 -14.38 -7.05 -9.78
C LEU A 179 -15.20 -5.99 -9.04
N SER A 180 -16.53 -6.19 -8.97
CA SER A 180 -17.46 -5.35 -8.20
C SER A 180 -17.52 -5.84 -6.76
N LEU A 181 -16.56 -5.41 -5.92
CA LEU A 181 -16.44 -5.89 -4.53
C LEU A 181 -16.80 -4.83 -3.50
N THR A 182 -17.64 -5.17 -2.53
CA THR A 182 -17.85 -4.42 -1.30
C THR A 182 -17.20 -5.17 -0.13
N ILE A 183 -16.35 -4.50 0.64
CA ILE A 183 -15.55 -5.15 1.69
C ILE A 183 -16.10 -4.71 3.04
N ILE A 184 -16.40 -5.66 3.93
CA ILE A 184 -16.96 -5.44 5.26
C ILE A 184 -15.98 -6.00 6.31
N PRO A 185 -15.11 -5.16 6.89
CA PRO A 185 -14.24 -5.55 7.99
C PRO A 185 -15.05 -5.75 9.28
N HIS A 186 -14.41 -6.22 10.35
CA HIS A 186 -15.09 -6.42 11.64
C HIS A 186 -16.38 -7.25 11.51
N TRP A 187 -16.35 -8.28 10.66
CA TRP A 187 -17.54 -9.04 10.26
C TRP A 187 -18.25 -9.68 11.46
N ASN A 188 -17.48 -10.20 12.41
CA ASN A 188 -17.95 -10.85 13.63
C ASN A 188 -17.67 -10.01 14.90
N ASN A 189 -17.54 -8.68 14.77
CA ASN A 189 -17.35 -7.82 15.95
C ASN A 189 -18.47 -8.03 16.98
N ALA A 190 -18.06 -8.03 18.25
CA ALA A 190 -18.91 -8.33 19.38
C ALA A 190 -18.67 -7.36 20.56
N GLU A 191 -18.15 -6.17 20.30
CA GLU A 191 -17.85 -5.18 21.35
C GLU A 191 -19.10 -4.72 22.10
N GLY A 192 -20.27 -4.82 21.47
CA GLY A 192 -21.57 -4.54 22.10
C GLY A 192 -22.05 -5.60 23.11
N GLY A 193 -21.33 -6.73 23.26
CA GLY A 193 -21.74 -7.82 24.13
C GLY A 193 -23.07 -8.46 23.72
N SER A 194 -23.77 -9.10 24.66
CA SER A 194 -25.06 -9.76 24.40
C SER A 194 -26.23 -8.78 24.17
N GLY A 195 -26.07 -7.51 24.57
CA GLY A 195 -27.12 -6.50 24.52
C GLY A 195 -27.13 -5.64 23.24
N LEU A 196 -26.07 -5.71 22.42
CA LEU A 196 -25.95 -4.90 21.22
C LEU A 196 -25.19 -5.65 20.11
N ASP A 197 -25.90 -5.94 19.02
CA ASP A 197 -25.28 -6.49 17.82
C ASP A 197 -24.42 -5.45 17.11
N THR A 198 -23.10 -5.65 17.18
CA THR A 198 -22.06 -4.81 16.56
C THR A 198 -21.37 -5.53 15.40
N SER A 199 -21.91 -6.68 14.96
CA SER A 199 -21.38 -7.42 13.82
C SER A 199 -21.48 -6.61 12.53
N ARG A 200 -20.83 -7.08 11.46
CA ARG A 200 -20.86 -6.47 10.13
C ARG A 200 -20.39 -5.01 10.13
N CYS A 201 -19.27 -4.74 10.81
CA CYS A 201 -18.70 -3.39 10.93
C CYS A 201 -19.57 -2.43 11.74
N PHE A 202 -19.89 -2.79 12.99
CA PHE A 202 -20.60 -1.97 13.97
C PHE A 202 -22.07 -1.65 13.67
N ILE A 203 -22.61 -2.05 12.51
CA ILE A 203 -24.00 -1.78 12.15
C ILE A 203 -24.98 -2.91 12.49
N GLY A 204 -24.48 -4.09 12.85
CA GLY A 204 -25.29 -5.26 13.17
C GLY A 204 -25.91 -5.94 11.96
N LYS A 205 -26.31 -7.19 12.13
CA LYS A 205 -26.86 -8.03 11.07
C LYS A 205 -28.15 -7.48 10.46
N PRO A 206 -29.16 -6.99 11.22
CA PRO A 206 -30.41 -6.51 10.62
C PRO A 206 -30.22 -5.33 9.66
N ARG A 207 -29.37 -4.36 10.01
CA ARG A 207 -29.05 -3.22 9.13
C ARG A 207 -28.22 -3.69 7.93
N PHE A 208 -27.28 -4.61 8.13
CA PHE A 208 -26.51 -5.18 7.04
C PHE A 208 -27.39 -5.97 6.06
N ASP A 209 -28.33 -6.79 6.52
CA ASP A 209 -29.24 -7.55 5.65
C ASP A 209 -30.08 -6.61 4.78
N PHE A 210 -30.57 -5.50 5.37
CA PHE A 210 -31.24 -4.43 4.60
C PHE A 210 -30.30 -3.85 3.54
N LEU A 211 -29.08 -3.45 3.92
CA LEU A 211 -28.11 -2.91 2.98
C LEU A 211 -27.73 -3.90 1.86
N PHE A 212 -27.53 -5.17 2.20
CA PHE A 212 -27.21 -6.24 1.25
C PHE A 212 -28.33 -6.43 0.21
N SER A 213 -29.61 -6.28 0.63
CA SER A 213 -30.75 -6.34 -0.29
C SER A 213 -30.72 -5.23 -1.35
N GLN A 214 -30.08 -4.08 -1.07
CA GLN A 214 -29.99 -2.93 -1.98
C GLN A 214 -28.83 -3.01 -2.97
N LEU A 215 -27.89 -3.95 -2.79
CA LEU A 215 -26.75 -4.08 -3.70
C LEU A 215 -27.16 -4.60 -5.09
N GLN A 216 -26.38 -4.27 -6.11
CA GLN A 216 -26.57 -4.84 -7.45
C GLN A 216 -26.27 -6.36 -7.43
N GLU A 217 -26.91 -7.12 -8.32
CA GLU A 217 -26.78 -8.60 -8.34
C GLU A 217 -25.36 -9.09 -8.60
N ASP A 218 -24.57 -8.32 -9.33
CA ASP A 218 -23.17 -8.59 -9.68
C ASP A 218 -22.18 -8.14 -8.59
N THR A 219 -22.65 -7.51 -7.51
CA THR A 219 -21.79 -7.08 -6.40
C THR A 219 -21.52 -8.23 -5.44
N THR A 220 -20.24 -8.55 -5.25
CA THR A 220 -19.79 -9.53 -4.26
C THR A 220 -19.41 -8.82 -2.96
N VAL A 221 -19.92 -9.31 -1.83
CA VAL A 221 -19.51 -8.84 -0.51
C VAL A 221 -18.42 -9.74 0.08
N ILE A 222 -17.36 -9.11 0.59
CA ILE A 222 -16.26 -9.74 1.30
C ILE A 222 -16.36 -9.39 2.79
N GLY A 223 -16.83 -10.33 3.59
CA GLY A 223 -16.81 -10.23 5.05
C GLY A 223 -15.46 -10.66 5.62
N LEU A 224 -14.78 -9.78 6.34
CA LEU A 224 -13.52 -10.08 7.02
C LEU A 224 -13.76 -10.11 8.52
N GLU A 225 -13.65 -11.29 9.13
CA GLU A 225 -13.67 -11.40 10.60
C GLU A 225 -12.48 -10.68 11.24
N GLU A 226 -12.63 -10.37 12.52
CA GLU A 226 -11.56 -9.77 13.30
C GLU A 226 -10.33 -10.68 13.35
N HIS A 227 -9.13 -10.06 13.39
CA HIS A 227 -7.84 -10.75 13.36
C HIS A 227 -7.64 -11.69 12.16
N THR A 228 -8.34 -11.42 11.06
CA THR A 228 -8.29 -12.19 9.81
C THR A 228 -7.95 -11.26 8.66
N SER A 229 -7.21 -11.79 7.69
CA SER A 229 -6.84 -11.06 6.49
C SER A 229 -6.83 -11.95 5.26
N MET A 230 -6.90 -11.34 4.09
CA MET A 230 -6.71 -12.01 2.81
C MET A 230 -5.71 -11.26 1.94
N ILE A 231 -4.85 -12.01 1.24
CA ILE A 231 -3.99 -11.47 0.19
C ILE A 231 -4.60 -11.85 -1.15
N MET A 232 -4.85 -10.84 -1.99
CA MET A 232 -5.22 -10.97 -3.39
C MET A 232 -3.96 -10.96 -4.26
N ASP A 233 -3.72 -12.05 -4.99
CA ASP A 233 -2.60 -12.23 -5.91
C ASP A 233 -3.09 -12.12 -7.35
N PHE A 234 -2.92 -10.94 -7.96
CA PHE A 234 -3.40 -10.63 -9.30
C PHE A 234 -2.71 -11.44 -10.40
N LYS A 235 -1.44 -11.82 -10.17
CA LYS A 235 -0.69 -12.66 -11.11
C LYS A 235 -1.23 -14.09 -11.14
N ARG A 236 -1.66 -14.60 -9.98
CA ARG A 236 -2.24 -15.95 -9.85
C ARG A 236 -3.77 -15.99 -9.95
N ALA A 237 -4.42 -14.82 -10.00
CA ALA A 237 -5.87 -14.66 -9.95
C ALA A 237 -6.52 -15.44 -8.79
N CYS A 238 -5.91 -15.36 -7.61
CA CYS A 238 -6.42 -16.05 -6.41
C CYS A 238 -6.19 -15.25 -5.13
N SER A 239 -6.97 -15.59 -4.12
CA SER A 239 -6.92 -15.02 -2.78
C SER A 239 -6.48 -16.07 -1.78
N LYS A 240 -5.64 -15.71 -0.81
CA LYS A 240 -5.24 -16.57 0.30
C LYS A 240 -5.58 -15.95 1.64
N VAL A 241 -6.15 -16.75 2.55
CA VAL A 241 -6.59 -16.30 3.87
C VAL A 241 -5.50 -16.53 4.92
N PHE A 242 -5.40 -15.59 5.86
CA PHE A 242 -4.51 -15.60 7.01
C PHE A 242 -5.26 -15.18 8.27
N GLY A 243 -4.75 -15.58 9.43
CA GLY A 243 -5.26 -15.13 10.73
C GLY A 243 -6.03 -16.20 11.50
N LYS A 244 -6.95 -15.77 12.36
CA LYS A 244 -7.64 -16.64 13.34
C LYS A 244 -9.09 -16.97 12.98
N GLY A 245 -9.76 -16.09 12.26
CA GLY A 245 -11.14 -16.25 11.84
C GLY A 245 -11.26 -16.66 10.38
N ALA A 246 -12.33 -16.18 9.76
CA ALA A 246 -12.70 -16.50 8.38
C ALA A 246 -12.93 -15.27 7.50
N VAL A 247 -12.84 -15.52 6.20
CA VAL A 247 -13.27 -14.61 5.13
C VAL A 247 -14.54 -15.18 4.53
N HIS A 248 -15.57 -14.36 4.46
CA HIS A 248 -16.87 -14.70 3.90
C HIS A 248 -16.97 -14.06 2.52
N VAL A 249 -17.35 -14.83 1.51
CA VAL A 249 -17.64 -14.37 0.15
C VAL A 249 -19.13 -14.55 -0.07
N LEU A 250 -19.86 -13.45 -0.16
CA LEU A 250 -21.32 -13.44 -0.29
C LEU A 250 -21.72 -12.85 -1.63
N THR A 251 -22.60 -13.53 -2.35
CA THR A 251 -23.21 -13.04 -3.58
C THR A 251 -24.73 -13.25 -3.50
N LYS A 252 -25.50 -12.44 -4.23
CA LYS A 252 -26.96 -12.60 -4.24
C LYS A 252 -27.41 -13.94 -4.82
N VAL A 253 -26.68 -14.45 -5.81
CA VAL A 253 -27.03 -15.68 -6.54
C VAL A 253 -26.36 -16.93 -5.97
N GLY A 254 -25.08 -16.83 -5.59
CA GLY A 254 -24.28 -17.97 -5.13
C GLY A 254 -24.31 -18.21 -3.62
N GLY A 255 -24.95 -17.34 -2.83
CA GLY A 255 -24.98 -17.46 -1.37
C GLY A 255 -23.64 -17.12 -0.72
N GLU A 256 -23.34 -17.78 0.40
CA GLU A 256 -22.15 -17.53 1.22
C GLU A 256 -21.15 -18.69 1.15
N HIS A 257 -19.88 -18.35 0.90
CA HIS A 257 -18.73 -19.26 1.03
C HIS A 257 -17.79 -18.74 2.11
N ILE A 258 -17.26 -19.65 2.94
CA ILE A 258 -16.42 -19.30 4.09
C ILE A 258 -15.05 -19.94 3.94
N PHE A 259 -14.00 -19.12 4.02
CA PHE A 259 -12.61 -19.54 3.90
C PHE A 259 -11.82 -19.19 5.16
N ARG A 260 -11.09 -20.14 5.71
CA ARG A 260 -10.27 -20.02 6.92
C ARG A 260 -8.80 -19.90 6.58
N SER A 261 -8.02 -19.57 7.60
CA SER A 261 -6.56 -19.42 7.53
C SER A 261 -5.87 -20.57 6.78
N GLY A 262 -5.04 -20.23 5.79
CA GLY A 262 -4.32 -21.18 4.94
C GLY A 262 -5.06 -21.53 3.65
N GLU A 263 -6.39 -21.43 3.62
CA GLU A 263 -7.19 -21.72 2.43
C GLU A 263 -6.95 -20.68 1.33
N THR A 264 -7.13 -21.11 0.10
CA THR A 264 -6.95 -20.30 -1.12
C THR A 264 -8.16 -20.49 -2.01
N PHE A 265 -8.63 -19.42 -2.64
CA PHE A 265 -9.78 -19.44 -3.53
C PHE A 265 -9.54 -18.58 -4.78
N PRO A 266 -9.99 -19.01 -5.98
CA PRO A 266 -9.83 -18.24 -7.21
C PRO A 266 -10.67 -16.96 -7.24
N PHE A 267 -10.22 -15.96 -8.00
CA PHE A 267 -10.97 -14.72 -8.25
C PHE A 267 -12.28 -14.95 -9.01
N SER A 268 -12.47 -16.08 -9.68
CA SER A 268 -13.74 -16.42 -10.32
C SER A 268 -14.91 -16.50 -9.34
N MET A 269 -14.65 -16.68 -8.04
CA MET A 269 -15.67 -16.57 -6.99
C MET A 269 -15.99 -15.12 -6.59
N LEU A 270 -15.14 -14.17 -6.97
CA LEU A 270 -15.29 -12.75 -6.69
C LEU A 270 -16.01 -12.01 -7.83
N GLY A 271 -15.89 -12.54 -9.05
CA GLY A 271 -16.47 -11.96 -10.26
C GLY A 271 -15.65 -12.30 -11.49
N ARG A 272 -15.96 -11.64 -12.62
CA ARG A 272 -15.21 -11.80 -13.87
C ARG A 272 -13.94 -10.94 -13.85
N PHE A 273 -12.85 -11.53 -13.39
CA PHE A 273 -11.55 -10.87 -13.36
C PHE A 273 -10.94 -10.68 -14.76
N PHE A 274 -10.36 -9.51 -14.99
CA PHE A 274 -9.44 -9.22 -16.09
C PHE A 274 -8.37 -8.22 -15.66
N LEU A 275 -7.25 -8.20 -16.38
CA LEU A 275 -6.25 -7.14 -16.25
C LEU A 275 -6.56 -6.07 -17.30
N PRO A 276 -6.56 -4.77 -16.95
CA PRO A 276 -6.66 -3.73 -17.96
C PRO A 276 -5.45 -3.78 -18.89
N GLU A 277 -5.66 -3.48 -20.18
CA GLU A 277 -4.59 -3.48 -21.18
C GLU A 277 -3.65 -2.28 -21.01
N ASP A 278 -4.17 -1.16 -20.49
CA ASP A 278 -3.46 0.10 -20.30
C ASP A 278 -3.29 0.44 -18.81
N LEU A 279 -2.06 0.81 -18.41
CA LEU A 279 -1.74 1.34 -17.09
C LEU A 279 -2.58 2.59 -16.75
N ASN A 280 -2.90 3.41 -17.75
CA ASN A 280 -3.63 4.66 -17.59
C ASN A 280 -5.15 4.46 -17.49
N PHE A 281 -5.68 3.24 -17.56
CA PHE A 281 -7.12 3.01 -17.61
C PHE A 281 -7.86 3.66 -16.40
N GLY A 282 -8.54 4.79 -16.60
CA GLY A 282 -9.19 5.54 -15.50
C GLY A 282 -8.22 6.30 -14.58
N ILE A 283 -6.95 6.48 -14.96
CA ILE A 283 -5.95 7.33 -14.30
C ILE A 283 -5.44 8.35 -15.32
N ALA A 284 -5.45 9.63 -14.97
CA ALA A 284 -4.95 10.67 -15.86
C ALA A 284 -3.44 10.48 -16.17
N GLU A 285 -3.03 10.76 -17.41
CA GLU A 285 -1.66 10.52 -17.90
C GLU A 285 -0.60 11.36 -17.16
N ASP A 286 -0.98 12.49 -16.57
CA ASP A 286 -0.12 13.40 -15.80
C ASP A 286 0.56 12.72 -14.61
N ILE A 287 -0.09 11.70 -14.02
CA ILE A 287 0.42 10.93 -12.88
C ILE A 287 1.71 10.16 -13.23
N PHE A 288 1.83 9.67 -14.46
CA PHE A 288 2.97 8.83 -14.84
C PHE A 288 4.25 9.65 -15.05
N ARG A 289 4.15 10.98 -15.22
CA ARG A 289 5.34 11.85 -15.23
C ARG A 289 5.99 11.90 -13.85
N LEU A 290 5.18 12.04 -12.79
CA LEU A 290 5.64 11.98 -11.39
C LEU A 290 6.33 10.63 -11.07
N LEU A 291 5.94 9.55 -11.76
CA LEU A 291 6.54 8.22 -11.60
C LEU A 291 7.83 8.04 -12.40
N GLN A 292 7.99 8.74 -13.53
CA GLN A 292 9.16 8.66 -14.40
C GLN A 292 10.33 9.49 -13.87
N GLU A 293 10.06 10.68 -13.32
CA GLU A 293 11.08 11.54 -12.70
C GLU A 293 11.84 10.82 -11.56
N ASP A 294 11.17 9.90 -10.85
CA ASP A 294 11.76 9.09 -9.77
C ASP A 294 12.58 7.89 -10.29
N GLN A 295 12.24 7.35 -11.48
CA GLN A 295 13.07 6.33 -12.13
C GLN A 295 14.40 6.94 -12.62
N ASP A 296 14.39 8.16 -13.15
CA ASP A 296 15.63 8.83 -13.56
C ASP A 296 16.51 9.24 -12.35
N GLU A 297 15.92 9.57 -11.19
CA GLU A 297 16.70 9.83 -9.95
C GLU A 297 17.22 8.55 -9.27
N THR A 298 16.57 7.40 -9.45
CA THR A 298 16.96 6.11 -8.81
C THR A 298 17.81 5.19 -9.70
N VAL A 299 17.89 5.47 -11.01
CA VAL A 299 18.75 4.75 -11.96
C VAL A 299 20.18 5.30 -12.01
N SER A 300 20.55 6.35 -11.26
CA SER A 300 21.97 6.62 -11.05
C SER A 300 22.56 5.55 -10.12
N SER A 301 23.12 4.47 -10.68
CA SER A 301 24.11 3.70 -9.94
C SER A 301 25.19 4.66 -9.39
N PRO A 302 25.85 4.36 -8.24
CA PRO A 302 26.88 5.26 -7.69
C PRO A 302 27.96 5.67 -8.72
N ASP A 303 28.16 4.85 -9.75
CA ASP A 303 29.05 5.13 -10.89
C ASP A 303 28.38 5.80 -12.10
N GLU A 304 27.06 5.75 -12.29
CA GLU A 304 26.37 6.38 -13.43
C GLU A 304 26.34 7.90 -13.28
N GLY A 305 27.25 8.54 -14.01
CA GLY A 305 27.50 9.98 -13.98
C GLY A 305 28.97 10.32 -13.77
N ALA A 306 29.80 9.38 -13.28
CA ALA A 306 31.23 9.58 -13.12
C ALA A 306 31.93 9.62 -14.48
N PRO A 307 32.67 10.70 -14.83
CA PRO A 307 33.49 10.74 -16.03
C PRO A 307 34.47 9.56 -16.07
N ASP A 308 34.84 9.08 -17.26
CA ASP A 308 35.76 7.93 -17.43
C ASP A 308 37.05 8.07 -16.62
N LEU A 309 37.54 9.30 -16.46
CA LEU A 309 38.70 9.62 -15.64
C LEU A 309 38.50 9.22 -14.16
N VAL A 310 37.33 9.50 -13.59
CA VAL A 310 37.01 9.16 -12.18
C VAL A 310 36.89 7.66 -12.01
N ARG A 311 36.24 6.96 -12.97
CA ARG A 311 36.13 5.50 -12.97
C ARG A 311 37.51 4.82 -13.00
N GLN A 312 38.41 5.30 -13.86
CA GLN A 312 39.79 4.79 -13.92
C GLN A 312 40.57 5.01 -12.62
N LEU A 313 40.33 6.13 -11.91
CA LEU A 313 40.96 6.41 -10.62
C LEU A 313 40.42 5.48 -9.51
N VAL A 314 39.12 5.17 -9.53
CA VAL A 314 38.48 4.22 -8.61
C VAL A 314 39.04 2.81 -8.81
N GLU A 315 39.18 2.36 -10.06
CA GLU A 315 39.81 1.06 -10.38
C GLU A 315 41.26 0.99 -9.90
N LYS A 316 42.06 2.03 -10.18
CA LYS A 316 43.44 2.14 -9.68
C LYS A 316 43.50 2.09 -8.16
N ARG A 317 42.53 2.72 -7.48
CA ARG A 317 42.44 2.69 -6.01
C ARG A 317 42.08 1.31 -5.49
N ASN A 318 41.14 0.62 -6.13
CA ASN A 318 40.78 -0.76 -5.79
C ASN A 318 41.98 -1.70 -5.93
N ARG A 319 42.77 -1.54 -6.99
CA ARG A 319 44.02 -2.29 -7.17
C ARG A 319 45.05 -1.98 -6.07
N ALA A 320 45.27 -0.71 -5.76
CA ALA A 320 46.18 -0.31 -4.67
C ALA A 320 45.75 -0.91 -3.30
N ARG A 321 44.44 -0.93 -3.01
CA ARG A 321 43.91 -1.58 -1.80
C ARG A 321 44.11 -3.09 -1.81
N ALA A 322 43.92 -3.75 -2.95
CA ALA A 322 44.16 -5.19 -3.09
C ALA A 322 45.65 -5.55 -2.90
N GLU A 323 46.54 -4.68 -3.35
CA GLU A 323 48.00 -4.77 -3.20
C GLU A 323 48.49 -4.30 -1.82
N LYS A 324 47.59 -3.82 -0.94
CA LYS A 324 47.87 -3.24 0.39
C LYS A 324 48.77 -2.00 0.35
N ASP A 325 48.82 -1.30 -0.79
CA ASP A 325 49.45 0.00 -0.92
C ASP A 325 48.49 1.10 -0.45
N TRP A 326 48.46 1.31 0.86
CA TRP A 326 47.58 2.29 1.50
C TRP A 326 47.95 3.73 1.12
N ALA A 327 49.22 4.02 0.89
CA ALA A 327 49.69 5.35 0.51
C ALA A 327 49.17 5.75 -0.88
N ALA A 328 49.25 4.83 -1.86
CA ALA A 328 48.66 5.05 -3.19
C ALA A 328 47.13 5.14 -3.13
N ALA A 329 46.48 4.33 -2.29
CA ALA A 329 45.02 4.34 -2.16
C ALA A 329 44.49 5.67 -1.57
N ASP A 330 45.22 6.27 -0.62
CA ASP A 330 44.86 7.58 -0.04
C ASP A 330 45.17 8.73 -1.01
N TYR A 331 46.28 8.68 -1.74
CA TYR A 331 46.56 9.66 -2.81
C TYR A 331 45.43 9.69 -3.85
N LEU A 332 44.98 8.52 -4.30
CA LEU A 332 43.88 8.40 -5.28
C LEU A 332 42.54 8.90 -4.73
N ARG A 333 42.29 8.74 -3.42
CA ARG A 333 41.09 9.31 -2.77
C ARG A 333 41.09 10.84 -2.83
N VAL A 334 42.24 11.49 -2.61
CA VAL A 334 42.36 12.95 -2.71
C VAL A 334 42.11 13.42 -4.14
N GLU A 335 42.68 12.75 -5.15
CA GLU A 335 42.47 13.08 -6.56
C GLU A 335 41.01 12.94 -6.99
N ILE A 336 40.34 11.86 -6.58
CA ILE A 336 38.90 11.66 -6.84
C ILE A 336 38.07 12.77 -6.17
N THR A 337 38.43 13.16 -4.94
CA THR A 337 37.77 14.25 -4.20
C THR A 337 37.94 15.60 -4.88
N ARG A 338 39.14 15.87 -5.42
CA ARG A 338 39.43 17.10 -6.18
C ARG A 338 38.61 17.21 -7.47
N LEU A 339 38.21 16.08 -8.06
CA LEU A 339 37.32 16.04 -9.22
C LEU A 339 35.84 16.21 -8.86
N GLY A 340 35.52 16.48 -7.59
CA GLY A 340 34.14 16.65 -7.12
C GLY A 340 33.43 15.33 -6.82
N TRP A 341 34.17 14.27 -6.47
CA TRP A 341 33.61 12.95 -6.16
C TRP A 341 34.07 12.44 -4.79
N GLN A 342 33.15 12.03 -3.94
CA GLN A 342 33.44 11.41 -2.66
C GLN A 342 33.62 9.91 -2.85
N VAL A 343 34.71 9.36 -2.30
CA VAL A 343 34.94 7.91 -2.27
C VAL A 343 34.26 7.28 -1.06
N VAL A 344 33.46 6.24 -1.29
CA VAL A 344 32.78 5.41 -0.29
C VAL A 344 33.36 4.00 -0.33
N ASP A 345 33.87 3.52 0.80
CA ASP A 345 34.40 2.16 0.89
C ASP A 345 33.28 1.17 1.19
N THR A 346 33.10 0.16 0.33
CA THR A 346 32.14 -0.95 0.51
C THR A 346 32.87 -2.29 0.63
N ALA A 347 32.13 -3.35 0.97
CA ALA A 347 32.67 -4.71 1.04
C ALA A 347 33.13 -5.26 -0.32
N HIS A 348 32.70 -4.63 -1.42
CA HIS A 348 32.99 -5.05 -2.79
C HIS A 348 34.03 -4.16 -3.50
N GLY A 349 34.55 -3.13 -2.82
CA GLY A 349 35.52 -2.20 -3.39
C GLY A 349 35.22 -0.76 -2.99
N SER A 350 35.79 0.16 -3.73
CA SER A 350 35.55 1.60 -3.61
C SER A 350 34.48 1.98 -4.61
N GLU A 351 33.47 2.71 -4.16
CA GLU A 351 32.44 3.35 -4.99
C GLU A 351 32.59 4.88 -4.87
N VAL A 352 32.04 5.64 -5.81
CA VAL A 352 32.04 7.11 -5.76
C VAL A 352 30.64 7.69 -5.72
N LYS A 353 30.51 8.93 -5.22
CA LYS A 353 29.29 9.73 -5.30
C LYS A 353 29.66 11.20 -5.55
N PRO A 354 28.80 12.02 -6.19
CA PRO A 354 29.07 13.44 -6.35
C PRO A 354 29.25 14.13 -5.00
N LEU A 355 30.27 14.98 -4.88
CA LEU A 355 30.41 15.89 -3.73
C LEU A 355 29.27 16.92 -3.82
N LYS A 356 28.33 16.89 -2.88
CA LYS A 356 27.32 17.96 -2.78
C LYS A 356 28.05 19.26 -2.42
N ALA A 357 27.88 20.30 -3.22
CA ALA A 357 28.23 21.66 -2.82
C ALA A 357 27.22 22.10 -1.76
N ASP A 358 27.71 22.52 -0.59
CA ASP A 358 26.91 23.15 0.46
C ASP A 358 26.35 24.51 0.00
#